data_AF-A0A349PK49-F1
#
_entry.id   AF-A0A349PK49-F1
#
_cell.length_a   1.000
_cell.length_b   1.000
_cell.length_c   1.000
_cell.angle_alpha   90.00
_cell.angle_beta   90.00
_cell.angle_gamma   90.00
#
_symmetry.space_group_name_H-M   'P 1'
#
loop_
_entity.id
_entity.type
_entity.pdbx_description
1 polymer ?
#
loop_
_entity_poly.entity_id
_entity_poly.type
_entity_poly.pdbx_seq_one_letter_code
_entity_poly.pdbx_strand_id
1 'polypeptide(L)'
;TSFMIMMASGRFFGDRLINKFGRKNVMQISGIMISFGFYMAVFFPYIIPCTLAFMIIGLGVSTVIPTLYSIAGKHPTIPTGEALTAVSSVSFLGFLMGPPIIGHISELFGLQFSFAFIGMFGILIAFLVKRVKAME
;
A
#
# COMPACT_ATOMS: atom_id res chain seq x y z
N THR A 1 10.17 14.67 0.23
CA THR A 1 9.73 15.26 -1.04
C THR A 1 9.69 14.22 -2.16
N SER A 2 10.75 13.45 -2.39
CA SER A 2 10.81 12.40 -3.42
C SER A 2 9.64 11.40 -3.40
N PHE A 3 9.20 10.98 -2.20
CA PHE A 3 8.03 10.12 -2.01
C PHE A 3 6.74 10.74 -2.55
N MET A 4 6.47 12.01 -2.22
CA MET A 4 5.24 12.70 -2.64
C MET A 4 5.21 12.94 -4.15
N ILE A 5 6.36 13.31 -4.74
CA ILE A 5 6.50 13.46 -6.19
C ILE A 5 6.18 12.13 -6.87
N MET A 6 6.79 11.05 -6.38
CA MET A 6 6.60 9.73 -6.97
C MET A 6 5.17 9.20 -6.79
N MET A 7 4.52 9.51 -5.67
CA MET A 7 3.11 9.20 -5.44
C MET A 7 2.20 9.95 -6.41
N ALA A 8 2.47 11.24 -6.67
CA ALA A 8 1.72 12.02 -7.65
C ALA A 8 1.91 11.45 -9.06
N SER A 9 3.15 11.21 -9.49
CA SER A 9 3.47 10.60 -10.79
C SER A 9 2.88 9.20 -10.94
N GLY A 10 2.94 8.39 -9.88
CA GLY A 10 2.39 7.04 -9.83
C GLY A 10 0.88 7.00 -10.01
N ARG A 11 0.16 8.05 -9.61
CA ARG A 11 -1.29 8.15 -9.86
C ARG A 11 -1.61 8.32 -11.35
N PHE A 12 -0.88 9.20 -12.05
CA PHE A 12 -1.05 9.42 -13.50
C PHE A 12 -0.69 8.17 -14.33
N PHE A 13 0.37 7.46 -13.96
CA PHE A 13 0.75 6.21 -14.63
C PHE A 13 -0.12 5.02 -14.21
N GLY A 14 -0.54 5.00 -12.95
CA GLY A 14 -1.34 3.95 -12.34
C GLY A 14 -2.68 3.75 -13.01
N ASP A 15 -3.41 4.83 -13.31
CA ASP A 15 -4.71 4.74 -13.99
C ASP A 15 -4.59 4.12 -15.40
N ARG A 16 -3.54 4.47 -16.14
CA ARG A 16 -3.23 3.84 -17.44
C ARG A 16 -2.86 2.37 -17.28
N LEU A 17 -2.10 2.02 -16.25
CA LEU A 17 -1.69 0.65 -15.96
C LEU A 17 -2.89 -0.22 -15.58
N ILE A 18 -3.82 0.31 -14.78
CA ILE A 18 -5.06 -0.38 -14.37
C ILE A 18 -5.94 -0.65 -15.59
N ASN A 19 -6.08 0.32 -16.48
CA ASN A 19 -6.86 0.15 -17.71
C ASN A 19 -6.24 -0.88 -18.67
N LYS A 20 -4.91 -1.04 -18.68
CA LYS A 20 -4.21 -1.95 -19.60
C LYS A 20 -3.98 -3.36 -19.04
N PHE A 21 -3.65 -3.50 -17.76
CA PHE A 21 -3.28 -4.78 -17.12
C PHE A 21 -4.34 -5.35 -16.17
N GLY A 22 -5.41 -4.59 -15.90
CA GLY A 22 -6.48 -4.99 -15.00
C GLY A 22 -6.17 -4.71 -13.52
N ARG A 23 -7.23 -4.49 -12.73
CA ARG A 23 -7.16 -4.08 -11.32
C ARG A 23 -6.39 -5.09 -10.45
N LYS A 24 -6.59 -6.39 -10.70
CA LYS A 24 -5.97 -7.49 -9.95
C LYS A 24 -4.45 -7.52 -10.06
N ASN A 25 -3.93 -7.47 -11.28
CA ASN A 25 -2.49 -7.53 -11.51
C ASN A 25 -1.79 -6.28 -10.97
N VAL A 26 -2.38 -5.10 -11.15
CA VAL A 26 -1.79 -3.85 -10.63
C VAL A 26 -1.73 -3.86 -9.11
N MET A 27 -2.80 -4.27 -8.40
CA MET A 27 -2.77 -4.35 -6.94
C MET A 27 -1.75 -5.37 -6.41
N GLN A 28 -1.53 -6.48 -7.12
CA GLN A 28 -0.48 -7.45 -6.76
C GLN A 28 0.92 -6.87 -6.94
N ILE A 29 1.20 -6.25 -8.10
CA ILE A 29 2.49 -5.61 -8.37
C ILE A 29 2.75 -4.51 -7.34
N SER A 30 1.75 -3.72 -6.98
CA SER A 30 1.86 -2.70 -5.95
C SER A 30 2.19 -3.26 -4.57
N GLY A 31 1.54 -4.36 -4.15
CA GLY A 31 1.87 -5.03 -2.89
C GLY A 31 3.32 -5.55 -2.86
N ILE A 32 3.79 -6.14 -3.96
CA ILE A 32 5.16 -6.61 -4.11
C ILE A 32 6.14 -5.42 -4.09
N MET A 33 5.86 -4.33 -4.81
CA MET A 33 6.69 -3.13 -4.80
C MET A 33 6.81 -2.50 -3.41
N ILE A 34 5.70 -2.40 -2.67
CA ILE A 34 5.69 -1.87 -1.30
C ILE A 34 6.57 -2.74 -0.40
N SER A 35 6.37 -4.07 -0.45
CA SER A 35 7.16 -5.00 0.34
C SER A 35 8.64 -4.92 0.01
N PHE A 36 8.98 -4.96 -1.29
CA PHE A 36 10.35 -4.86 -1.77
C PHE A 36 11.01 -3.56 -1.34
N GLY A 37 10.33 -2.43 -1.43
CA GLY A 37 10.84 -1.14 -0.96
C GLY A 37 11.13 -1.13 0.55
N PHE A 38 10.23 -1.67 1.37
CA PHE A 38 10.47 -1.77 2.81
C PHE A 38 11.65 -2.69 3.14
N TYR A 39 11.76 -3.86 2.53
CA TYR A 39 12.91 -4.74 2.73
C TYR A 39 14.22 -4.11 2.24
N MET A 40 14.21 -3.41 1.11
CA MET A 40 15.37 -2.69 0.61
C MET A 40 15.84 -1.60 1.58
N ALA A 41 14.90 -0.87 2.21
CA ALA A 41 15.21 0.12 3.25
C ALA A 41 15.78 -0.52 4.53
N VAL A 42 15.39 -1.76 4.85
CA VAL A 42 15.91 -2.52 6.00
C VAL A 42 17.33 -3.03 5.74
N PHE A 43 17.61 -3.61 4.57
CA PHE A 43 18.93 -4.17 4.24
C PHE A 43 19.98 -3.11 3.96
N PHE A 44 19.60 -1.96 3.40
CA PHE A 44 20.53 -0.89 3.02
C PHE A 44 20.15 0.44 3.67
N PRO A 45 20.52 0.67 4.94
CA PRO A 45 20.20 1.90 5.68
C PRO A 45 21.10 3.09 5.26
N TYR A 46 21.23 3.34 3.95
CA TYR A 46 21.95 4.50 3.39
C TYR A 46 20.98 5.47 2.72
N ILE A 47 21.34 6.76 2.67
CA ILE A 47 20.45 7.84 2.16
C ILE A 47 19.93 7.56 0.75
N ILE A 48 20.80 7.10 -0.15
CA ILE A 48 20.49 6.85 -1.57
C ILE A 48 19.53 5.65 -1.75
N PRO A 49 19.83 4.43 -1.24
CA PRO A 49 18.90 3.30 -1.34
C PRO A 49 17.60 3.54 -0.58
N CYS A 50 17.61 4.22 0.58
CA CYS A 50 16.37 4.59 1.26
C CYS A 50 15.51 5.52 0.40
N THR A 51 16.09 6.52 -0.28
CA THR A 51 15.30 7.39 -1.16
C THR A 51 14.70 6.63 -2.34
N LEU A 52 15.45 5.71 -2.95
CA LEU A 52 14.93 4.84 -4.01
C LEU A 52 13.83 3.90 -3.50
N ALA A 53 14.03 3.29 -2.34
CA ALA A 53 13.03 2.45 -1.69
C ALA A 53 11.72 3.21 -1.44
N PHE A 54 11.80 4.43 -0.88
CA PHE A 54 10.61 5.27 -0.69
C PHE A 54 9.96 5.70 -2.01
N MET A 55 10.73 5.96 -3.07
CA MET A 55 10.14 6.20 -4.40
C MET A 55 9.32 5.00 -4.87
N ILE A 56 9.87 3.78 -4.75
CA ILE A 56 9.17 2.53 -5.14
C ILE A 56 7.91 2.33 -4.29
N ILE A 57 7.99 2.53 -2.97
CA ILE A 57 6.82 2.45 -2.08
C ILE A 57 5.75 3.47 -2.51
N GLY A 58 6.15 4.71 -2.82
CA GLY A 58 5.25 5.77 -3.28
C GLY A 58 4.48 5.39 -4.54
N LEU A 59 5.13 4.74 -5.52
CA LEU A 59 4.47 4.20 -6.72
C LEU A 59 3.48 3.09 -6.38
N GLY A 60 3.84 2.18 -5.47
CA GLY A 60 2.94 1.08 -5.10
C GLY A 60 1.68 1.59 -4.41
N VAL A 61 1.84 2.49 -3.42
CA VAL A 61 0.72 3.00 -2.63
C VAL A 61 -0.25 3.86 -3.46
N SER A 62 0.23 4.58 -4.47
CA SER A 62 -0.59 5.50 -5.25
C SER A 62 -1.76 4.83 -5.98
N THR A 63 -1.63 3.55 -6.31
CA THR A 63 -2.67 2.78 -7.02
C THR A 63 -3.62 2.06 -6.06
N VAL A 64 -3.14 1.60 -4.91
CA VAL A 64 -3.89 0.74 -3.97
C VAL A 64 -5.14 1.43 -3.44
N ILE A 65 -5.01 2.65 -2.93
CA ILE A 65 -6.12 3.41 -2.34
C ILE A 65 -7.25 3.64 -3.37
N PRO A 66 -7.03 4.28 -4.53
CA PRO A 66 -8.11 4.53 -5.48
C PRO A 66 -8.74 3.23 -6.03
N THR A 67 -7.97 2.15 -6.20
CA THR A 67 -8.56 0.86 -6.58
C THR A 67 -9.49 0.30 -5.50
N LEU A 68 -9.08 0.34 -4.22
CA LEU A 68 -9.92 -0.14 -3.11
C LEU A 68 -11.23 0.65 -3.02
N TYR A 69 -11.17 1.97 -3.10
CA TYR A 69 -12.36 2.83 -3.13
C TYR A 69 -13.25 2.54 -4.35
N SER A 70 -12.66 2.31 -5.54
CA SER A 70 -13.40 1.96 -6.76
C SER A 70 -14.09 0.59 -6.68
N ILE A 71 -13.51 -0.36 -5.95
CA ILE A 71 -14.08 -1.71 -5.75
C ILE A 71 -15.20 -1.64 -4.71
N ALA A 72 -14.96 -0.97 -3.57
CA ALA A 72 -15.95 -0.79 -2.52
C ALA A 72 -17.22 -0.06 -3.04
N GLY A 73 -17.04 0.96 -3.88
CA GLY A 73 -18.15 1.70 -4.50
C GLY A 73 -18.84 0.96 -5.65
N LYS A 74 -18.37 -0.21 -6.09
CA LYS A 74 -19.02 -1.02 -7.15
C LYS A 74 -19.73 -2.26 -6.59
N HIS A 75 -19.79 -2.44 -5.27
CA HIS A 75 -20.48 -3.58 -4.68
C HIS A 75 -21.99 -3.49 -4.91
N PRO A 76 -22.62 -4.47 -5.58
CA PRO A 76 -24.02 -4.37 -6.02
C PRO A 76 -25.04 -4.46 -4.87
N THR A 77 -24.62 -4.95 -3.70
CA THR A 77 -25.50 -5.26 -2.56
C THR A 77 -25.51 -4.19 -1.47
N ILE A 78 -24.56 -3.24 -1.49
CA ILE A 78 -24.37 -2.26 -0.41
C ILE A 78 -24.41 -0.85 -1.03
N PRO A 79 -25.15 0.11 -0.44
CA PRO A 79 -25.09 1.51 -0.87
C PRO A 79 -23.65 2.01 -0.86
N THR A 80 -23.24 2.70 -1.94
CA THR A 80 -21.87 3.19 -2.11
C THR A 80 -21.39 4.04 -0.94
N GLY A 81 -22.27 4.85 -0.34
CA GLY A 81 -21.99 5.67 0.83
C GLY A 81 -21.65 4.85 2.08
N GLU A 82 -22.37 3.76 2.34
CA GLU A 82 -22.11 2.89 3.49
C GLU A 82 -20.82 2.08 3.31
N ALA A 83 -20.61 1.54 2.11
CA ALA A 83 -19.39 0.81 1.77
C ALA A 83 -18.15 1.71 1.91
N LEU A 84 -18.20 2.96 1.42
CA LEU A 84 -17.10 3.91 1.56
C LEU A 84 -16.86 4.33 3.00
N THR A 85 -17.94 4.52 3.77
CA THR A 85 -17.84 4.86 5.20
C THR A 85 -17.13 3.73 5.95
N ALA A 86 -17.55 2.48 5.76
CA ALA A 86 -16.93 1.32 6.41
C ALA A 86 -15.44 1.20 6.07
N VAL A 87 -15.08 1.32 4.78
CA VAL A 87 -13.67 1.26 4.34
C VAL A 87 -12.84 2.40 4.93
N SER A 88 -13.41 3.61 4.98
CA SER A 88 -12.72 4.78 5.53
C SER A 88 -12.54 4.67 7.05
N SER A 89 -13.56 4.21 7.77
CA SER A 89 -13.47 3.95 9.21
C SER A 89 -12.36 2.96 9.56
N VAL A 90 -12.25 1.85 8.80
CA VAL A 90 -11.17 0.88 8.97
C VAL A 90 -9.81 1.50 8.63
N SER A 91 -9.74 2.33 7.59
CA SER A 91 -8.51 3.04 7.20
C SER A 91 -8.04 4.01 8.29
N PHE A 92 -8.97 4.75 8.92
CA PHE A 92 -8.67 5.62 10.06
C PHE A 92 -8.18 4.85 11.28
N LEU A 93 -8.77 3.69 11.59
CA LEU A 93 -8.27 2.82 12.66
C LEU A 93 -6.83 2.36 12.38
N GLY A 94 -6.53 1.95 11.15
CA GLY A 94 -5.17 1.59 10.74
C GLY A 94 -4.19 2.77 10.84
N PHE A 95 -4.61 3.96 10.43
CA PHE A 95 -3.81 5.18 10.54
C PHE A 95 -3.54 5.58 11.99
N LEU A 96 -4.52 5.42 12.88
CA LEU A 96 -4.39 5.71 14.31
C LEU A 96 -3.49 4.69 15.02
N MET A 97 -3.62 3.40 14.68
CA MET A 97 -2.86 2.31 15.29
C MET A 97 -1.44 2.18 14.73
N GLY A 98 -1.19 2.65 13.51
CA GLY A 98 0.10 2.53 12.84
C GLY A 98 1.27 3.12 13.64
N PRO A 99 1.29 4.44 13.90
CA PRO A 99 2.41 5.09 14.59
C PRO A 99 2.71 4.53 15.99
N PRO A 100 1.71 4.27 16.87
CA PRO A 100 1.96 3.65 18.17
C PRO A 100 2.60 2.26 18.07
N ILE A 101 2.09 1.39 17.19
CA ILE A 101 2.65 0.05 17.00
C ILE A 101 4.08 0.13 16.46
N ILE A 102 4.31 1.00 15.46
CA ILE A 102 5.63 1.21 14.86
C ILE A 102 6.63 1.76 15.89
N GLY A 103 6.20 2.72 16.71
CA GLY A 103 7.02 3.33 17.75
C GLY A 103 7.39 2.32 18.84
N HIS A 104 6.42 1.54 19.32
CA HIS A 104 6.67 0.56 20.38
C HIS A 104 7.59 -0.58 19.92
N ILE A 105 7.42 -1.06 18.67
CA ILE A 105 8.34 -2.04 18.07
C ILE A 105 9.74 -1.41 17.86
N SER A 106 9.79 -0.14 17.46
CA SER A 106 11.05 0.56 17.22
C SER A 106 11.85 0.78 18.50
N GLU A 107 11.18 0.93 19.64
CA GLU A 107 11.84 1.12 20.93
C GLU A 107 12.46 -0.19 21.45
N LEU A 108 11.78 -1.32 21.25
CA LEU A 108 12.24 -2.63 21.72
C LEU A 108 13.25 -3.31 20.78
N PHE A 109 13.02 -3.22 19.47
CA PHE A 109 13.79 -3.97 18.46
C PHE A 109 14.51 -3.06 17.45
N GLY A 110 14.25 -1.76 17.45
CA GLY A 110 14.82 -0.80 16.49
C GLY A 110 13.96 -0.57 15.24
N LEU A 111 14.21 0.55 14.55
CA LEU A 111 13.46 0.98 13.35
C LEU A 111 13.46 -0.05 12.21
N GLN A 112 14.54 -0.83 12.08
CA GLN A 112 14.67 -1.86 11.05
C GLN A 112 13.59 -2.94 11.18
N PHE A 113 13.31 -3.40 12.39
CA PHE A 113 12.27 -4.40 12.64
C PHE A 113 10.88 -3.82 12.42
N SER A 114 10.63 -2.55 12.77
CA SER A 114 9.36 -1.90 12.46
C SER A 114 9.11 -1.82 10.95
N PHE A 115 10.12 -1.46 10.15
CA PHE A 115 9.97 -1.44 8.69
C PHE A 115 9.82 -2.83 8.08
N ALA A 116 10.54 -3.84 8.58
CA ALA A 116 10.36 -5.23 8.16
C ALA A 116 8.93 -5.73 8.44
N PHE A 117 8.39 -5.38 9.61
CA PHE A 117 7.02 -5.71 10.00
C PHE A 117 5.99 -5.08 9.04
N ILE A 118 6.15 -3.80 8.69
CA ILE A 118 5.29 -3.14 7.70
C ILE A 118 5.44 -3.78 6.32
N GLY A 119 6.67 -4.15 5.93
CA GLY A 119 6.96 -4.85 4.67
C GLY A 119 6.17 -6.16 4.51
N MET A 120 5.86 -6.84 5.61
CA MET A 120 5.03 -8.04 5.62
C MET A 120 3.57 -7.76 5.22
N PHE A 121 3.02 -6.59 5.56
CA PHE A 121 1.69 -6.19 5.09
C PHE A 121 1.63 -6.02 3.57
N GLY A 122 2.71 -5.60 2.92
CA GLY A 122 2.79 -5.56 1.45
C GLY A 122 2.62 -6.95 0.81
N ILE A 123 3.22 -7.98 1.41
CA ILE A 123 3.05 -9.38 0.99
C ILE A 123 1.62 -9.84 1.24
N LEU A 124 1.07 -9.53 2.41
CA LEU A 124 -0.32 -9.85 2.74
C LEU A 124 -1.30 -9.25 1.74
N ILE A 125 -1.09 -8.00 1.30
CA ILE A 125 -1.89 -7.37 0.25
C ILE A 125 -1.78 -8.17 -1.06
N ALA A 126 -0.57 -8.49 -1.52
CA ALA A 126 -0.38 -9.25 -2.75
C ALA A 126 -1.06 -10.62 -2.69
N PHE A 127 -1.01 -11.28 -1.54
CA PHE A 127 -1.64 -12.59 -1.32
C PHE A 127 -3.17 -12.50 -1.21
N LEU A 128 -3.70 -11.54 -0.44
CA LEU A 128 -5.13 -11.31 -0.28
C LEU A 128 -5.79 -10.95 -1.61
N VAL A 129 -5.16 -10.11 -2.42
CA VAL A 129 -5.64 -9.77 -3.76
C VAL A 129 -5.79 -11.02 -4.65
N LYS A 130 -4.93 -12.02 -4.48
CA LYS A 130 -5.08 -13.32 -5.19
C LYS A 130 -6.32 -14.09 -4.75
N ARG A 131 -6.71 -13.96 -3.46
CA ARG A 131 -7.86 -14.65 -2.84
C ARG A 131 -9.19 -13.92 -3.03
N VAL A 132 -9.18 -12.61 -3.28
CA VAL A 132 -10.40 -11.82 -3.47
C VAL A 132 -10.99 -12.12 -4.85
N LYS A 133 -12.08 -12.91 -4.88
CA LYS A 133 -12.89 -13.21 -6.08
C LYS A 133 -13.63 -12.00 -6.64
N ALA A 134 -13.85 -10.96 -5.85
CA ALA A 134 -14.48 -9.70 -6.28
C ALA A 134 -13.63 -8.88 -7.29
N MET A 135 -12.50 -9.43 -7.74
CA MET A 135 -11.53 -8.82 -8.66
C MET A 135 -11.50 -9.49 -10.04
N GLU A 136 -12.31 -10.53 -10.25
CA GLU A 136 -12.63 -11.14 -11.55
C GLU A 136 -13.86 -10.46 -12.16
#